data_AF-A0A955U6N5-F1
#
_entry.id   AF-A0A955U6N5-F1
#
_cell.length_a   1.000
_cell.length_b   1.000
_cell.length_c   1.000
_cell.angle_alpha   90.00
_cell.angle_beta   90.00
_cell.angle_gamma   90.00
#
_symmetry.space_group_name_H-M   'P 1'
#
loop_
_entity.id
_entity.type
_entity.pdbx_description
1 polymer ?
#
loop_
_entity_poly.entity_id
_entity_poly.type
_entity_poly.pdbx_seq_one_letter_code
_entity_poly.pdbx_strand_id
1 'polypeptide(L)'
;MWWVSLALAQTCDTSGLRELPESLSVAWVSPLGRRSGGRWLWVEPTKELRELAAASGSVGRTLQALGLRKRDTDPHRRWKVVVFDVDRTTLCRPVPDVVERTAVAGVGACDTRRSEDPDRHQACGLRVDRATGDPTIQTLRAEWPSLASQGFCVLPMDRFVAESARR
;
A
#
# COMPACT_ATOMS: atom_id res chain seq x y z
N MET A 1 -36.52 24.89 0.71
CA MET A 1 -36.24 23.56 1.29
C MET A 1 -34.75 23.29 1.18
N TRP A 2 -34.01 23.45 2.27
CA TRP A 2 -32.59 23.11 2.31
C TRP A 2 -32.46 21.64 2.70
N TRP A 3 -31.86 20.84 1.82
CA TRP A 3 -31.51 19.46 2.13
C TRP A 3 -30.21 19.50 2.95
N VAL A 4 -30.28 19.08 4.21
CA VAL A 4 -29.08 18.80 5.01
C VAL A 4 -28.60 17.42 4.60
N SER A 5 -27.55 17.36 3.78
CA SER A 5 -26.82 16.13 3.51
C SER A 5 -26.12 15.68 4.79
N LEU A 6 -26.67 14.68 5.46
CA LEU A 6 -25.96 13.94 6.51
C LEU A 6 -24.81 13.16 5.86
N ALA A 7 -23.60 13.70 5.95
CA ALA A 7 -22.40 12.95 5.65
C ALA A 7 -22.25 11.85 6.72
N LEU A 8 -22.47 10.60 6.33
CA LEU A 8 -22.11 9.46 7.17
C LEU A 8 -20.58 9.47 7.32
N ALA A 9 -20.10 9.77 8.53
CA ALA A 9 -18.71 9.53 8.89
C ALA A 9 -18.47 8.03 8.75
N GLN A 10 -17.73 7.63 7.72
CA GLN A 10 -17.31 6.23 7.56
C GLN A 10 -16.27 5.95 8.66
N THR A 11 -16.73 5.39 9.77
CA THR A 11 -15.85 4.92 10.84
C THR A 11 -15.01 3.78 10.30
N CYS A 12 -13.69 4.00 10.26
CA CYS A 12 -12.77 2.97 9.85
C CYS A 12 -12.70 1.83 10.86
N ASP A 13 -13.08 0.62 10.44
CA ASP A 13 -12.83 -0.58 11.23
C ASP A 13 -11.36 -0.95 11.16
N THR A 14 -10.66 -0.73 12.27
CA THR A 14 -9.22 -1.03 12.41
C THR A 14 -8.97 -2.38 13.10
N SER A 15 -10.02 -3.09 13.51
CA SER A 15 -9.91 -4.35 14.26
C SER A 15 -9.27 -5.48 13.43
N GLY A 16 -9.42 -5.44 12.11
CA GLY A 16 -8.80 -6.39 11.18
C GLY A 16 -7.33 -6.10 10.83
N LEU A 17 -6.75 -5.02 11.37
CA LEU A 17 -5.36 -4.66 11.06
C LEU A 17 -4.38 -5.47 11.90
N ARG A 18 -3.43 -6.10 11.22
CA ARG A 18 -2.39 -6.92 11.86
C ARG A 18 -1.33 -6.04 12.49
N GLU A 19 -0.91 -6.37 13.71
CA GLU A 19 0.27 -5.75 14.31
C GLU A 19 1.55 -6.07 13.53
N LEU A 20 2.41 -5.06 13.38
CA LEU A 20 3.67 -5.17 12.66
C LEU A 20 4.82 -5.53 13.63
N PRO A 21 5.73 -6.43 13.23
CA PRO A 21 6.96 -6.67 13.99
C PRO A 21 7.82 -5.40 14.03
N GLU A 22 8.76 -5.33 14.97
CA GLU A 22 9.64 -4.16 15.16
C GLU A 22 10.43 -3.82 13.89
N SER A 23 10.97 -4.84 13.21
CA SER A 23 11.61 -4.70 11.91
C SER A 23 10.91 -5.57 10.86
N LEU A 24 10.78 -5.03 9.64
CA LEU A 24 10.14 -5.71 8.52
C LEU A 24 10.62 -5.17 7.18
N SER A 25 10.49 -5.99 6.15
CA SER A 25 10.64 -5.54 4.77
C SER A 25 9.31 -5.01 4.24
N VAL A 26 9.30 -3.78 3.70
CA VAL A 26 8.16 -3.19 2.99
C VAL A 26 8.51 -2.92 1.53
N ALA A 27 7.50 -2.85 0.67
CA ALA A 27 7.67 -2.70 -0.76
C ALA A 27 6.85 -1.52 -1.28
N TRP A 28 7.45 -0.70 -2.15
CA TRP A 28 6.76 0.29 -2.96
C TRP A 28 6.61 -0.21 -4.40
N VAL A 29 5.36 -0.35 -4.85
CA VAL A 29 5.04 -0.73 -6.23
C VAL A 29 4.77 0.52 -7.08
N SER A 30 5.52 0.69 -8.17
CA SER A 30 5.36 1.87 -9.04
C SER A 30 5.69 1.61 -10.51
N PRO A 31 5.18 2.43 -11.44
CA PRO A 31 5.61 2.37 -12.83
C PRO A 31 7.10 2.70 -12.97
N LEU A 32 7.77 2.06 -13.92
CA LEU A 32 9.13 2.41 -14.30
C LEU A 32 9.18 3.88 -14.74
N GLY A 33 10.24 4.60 -14.34
CA GLY A 33 10.37 6.04 -14.57
C GLY A 33 9.69 6.93 -13.52
N ARG A 34 8.79 6.40 -12.67
CA ARG A 34 8.25 7.17 -11.55
C ARG A 34 9.35 7.43 -10.51
N ARG A 35 9.52 8.71 -10.15
CA ARG A 35 10.42 9.19 -9.09
C ARG A 35 9.64 9.39 -7.79
N SER A 36 10.29 9.21 -6.65
CA SER A 36 9.71 9.41 -5.32
C SER A 36 9.59 10.89 -4.95
N GLY A 37 10.51 11.75 -5.42
CA GLY A 37 10.40 13.21 -5.34
C GLY A 37 10.26 13.81 -3.93
N GLY A 38 10.82 13.17 -2.88
CA GLY A 38 10.69 13.63 -1.49
C GLY A 38 9.30 13.39 -0.88
N ARG A 39 8.51 12.50 -1.47
CA ARG A 39 7.11 12.30 -1.12
C ARG A 39 6.91 11.14 -0.16
N TRP A 40 5.75 11.17 0.48
CA TRP A 40 5.15 10.00 1.13
C TRP A 40 4.86 8.90 0.10
N LEU A 41 5.29 7.69 0.40
CA LEU A 41 5.03 6.50 -0.39
C LEU A 41 3.95 5.66 0.26
N TRP A 42 3.18 4.99 -0.58
CA TRP A 42 2.35 3.87 -0.17
C TRP A 42 3.18 2.60 -0.28
N VAL A 43 3.26 1.85 0.80
CA VAL A 43 4.08 0.65 0.90
C VAL A 43 3.28 -0.50 1.48
N GLU A 44 3.61 -1.71 1.06
CA GLU A 44 2.98 -2.94 1.51
C GLU A 44 4.02 -3.82 2.21
N PRO A 45 3.67 -4.57 3.28
CA PRO A 45 4.56 -5.59 3.82
C PRO A 45 4.99 -6.57 2.71
N THR A 46 6.29 -6.75 2.52
CA THR A 46 6.83 -7.51 1.38
C THR A 46 6.38 -8.97 1.40
N LYS A 47 6.21 -9.55 2.59
CA LYS A 47 5.69 -10.91 2.75
C LYS A 47 4.29 -11.05 2.17
N GLU A 48 3.37 -10.19 2.59
CA GLU A 48 1.98 -10.18 2.11
C GLU A 48 1.92 -9.87 0.61
N LEU A 49 2.78 -8.97 0.11
CA LEU A 49 2.85 -8.65 -1.31
C LEU A 49 3.30 -9.86 -2.15
N ARG A 50 4.22 -10.68 -1.63
CA ARG A 50 4.64 -11.93 -2.30
C ARG A 50 3.52 -12.96 -2.31
N GLU A 51 2.82 -13.15 -1.20
CA GLU A 51 1.67 -14.04 -1.10
C GLU A 51 0.57 -13.63 -2.10
N LEU A 52 0.27 -12.33 -2.16
CA LEU A 52 -0.67 -11.77 -3.14
C LEU A 52 -0.20 -11.98 -4.59
N ALA A 53 1.08 -11.76 -4.87
CA ALA A 53 1.65 -11.93 -6.20
C ALA A 53 1.62 -13.40 -6.65
N ALA A 54 1.94 -14.33 -5.74
CA ALA A 54 1.86 -15.76 -5.98
C ALA A 54 0.42 -16.20 -6.30
N ALA A 55 -0.54 -15.76 -5.47
CA ALA A 55 -1.97 -16.05 -5.70
C ALA A 55 -2.51 -15.42 -7.00
N SER A 56 -2.01 -14.25 -7.38
CA SER A 56 -2.43 -13.55 -8.60
C SER A 56 -1.89 -14.18 -9.88
N GLY A 57 -0.72 -14.83 -9.84
CA GLY A 57 -0.09 -15.53 -10.96
C GLY A 57 0.42 -14.66 -12.13
N SER A 58 0.11 -13.36 -12.17
CA SER A 58 0.55 -12.45 -13.23
C SER A 58 0.71 -11.02 -12.76
N VAL A 59 1.59 -10.25 -13.42
CA VAL A 59 1.79 -8.82 -13.14
C VAL A 59 0.48 -8.04 -13.20
N GLY A 60 -0.30 -8.28 -14.25
CA GLY A 60 -1.58 -7.63 -14.47
C GLY A 60 -2.56 -7.81 -13.32
N ARG A 61 -2.80 -9.07 -12.96
CA ARG A 61 -3.70 -9.44 -11.86
C ARG A 61 -3.20 -8.91 -10.52
N THR A 62 -1.90 -8.97 -10.23
CA THR A 62 -1.32 -8.40 -9.00
C THR A 62 -1.55 -6.89 -8.92
N LEU A 63 -1.33 -6.14 -10.00
CA LEU A 63 -1.55 -4.70 -10.02
C LEU A 63 -3.04 -4.34 -9.85
N GLN A 64 -3.94 -5.17 -10.37
CA GLN A 64 -5.38 -5.02 -10.17
C GLN A 64 -5.77 -5.28 -8.71
N ALA A 65 -5.22 -6.33 -8.09
CA ALA A 65 -5.44 -6.66 -6.68
C ALA A 65 -4.90 -5.59 -5.72
N LEU A 66 -3.80 -4.91 -6.09
CA LEU A 66 -3.26 -3.76 -5.36
C LEU A 66 -4.06 -2.47 -5.57
N GLY A 67 -5.10 -2.50 -6.39
CA GLY A 67 -5.90 -1.34 -6.74
C GLY A 67 -5.20 -0.33 -7.66
N LEU A 68 -4.06 -0.70 -8.25
CA LEU A 68 -3.23 0.16 -9.08
C LEU A 68 -3.68 0.19 -10.55
N ARG A 69 -4.48 -0.80 -10.97
CA ARG A 69 -5.03 -0.94 -12.32
C ARG A 69 -6.46 -1.43 -12.31
N LYS A 70 -7.23 -1.08 -13.35
CA LYS A 70 -8.62 -1.54 -13.53
C LYS A 70 -8.72 -2.90 -14.22
N ARG A 71 -7.82 -3.18 -15.17
CA ARG A 71 -7.80 -4.40 -15.99
C ARG A 71 -6.47 -5.11 -15.81
N ASP A 72 -6.49 -6.43 -15.85
CA ASP A 72 -5.31 -7.30 -15.77
C ASP A 72 -4.47 -7.32 -17.06
N THR A 73 -5.10 -7.16 -18.22
CA THR A 73 -4.40 -7.03 -19.51
C THR A 73 -3.60 -5.73 -19.67
N ASP A 74 -3.70 -4.80 -18.71
CA ASP A 74 -3.05 -3.49 -18.73
C ASP A 74 -1.83 -3.41 -17.78
N PRO A 75 -0.68 -3.92 -18.23
CA PRO A 75 0.51 -3.11 -18.06
C PRO A 75 1.07 -2.72 -19.42
N HIS A 76 0.44 -1.74 -20.09
CA HIS A 76 1.09 -1.03 -21.21
C HIS A 76 2.42 -0.36 -20.80
N ARG A 77 2.73 -0.31 -19.50
CA ARG A 77 3.96 0.23 -18.92
C ARG A 77 4.65 -0.84 -18.09
N ARG A 78 5.99 -0.85 -18.09
CA ARG A 78 6.78 -1.67 -17.16
C ARG A 78 6.63 -1.14 -15.74
N TRP A 79 6.61 -2.05 -14.76
CA TRP A 79 6.49 -1.74 -13.33
C TRP A 79 7.72 -2.25 -12.58
N LYS A 80 7.97 -1.64 -11.42
CA LYS A 80 9.04 -2.02 -10.49
C LYS A 80 8.48 -2.17 -9.08
N VAL A 81 9.15 -3.03 -8.31
CA VAL A 81 9.00 -3.17 -6.87
C VAL A 81 10.27 -2.67 -6.22
N VAL A 82 10.16 -1.72 -5.30
CA VAL A 82 11.29 -1.25 -4.49
C VAL A 82 11.11 -1.77 -3.07
N VAL A 83 12.02 -2.62 -2.60
CA VAL A 83 11.96 -3.24 -1.27
C VAL A 83 12.93 -2.52 -0.34
N PHE A 84 12.45 -2.23 0.87
CA PHE A 84 13.16 -1.57 1.96
C PHE A 84 13.07 -2.45 3.18
N ASP A 85 14.17 -2.58 3.92
CA ASP A 85 14.14 -3.09 5.28
C ASP A 85 14.06 -1.89 6.22
N VAL A 86 13.07 -1.90 7.11
CA VAL A 86 12.74 -0.74 7.93
C VAL A 86 12.39 -1.13 9.36
N ASP A 87 12.58 -0.17 10.27
CA ASP A 87 11.95 -0.17 11.58
C ASP A 87 10.49 0.31 11.47
N ARG A 88 9.58 -0.34 12.20
CA ARG A 88 8.14 -0.03 12.18
C ARG A 88 7.82 1.40 12.58
N THR A 89 8.67 2.08 13.35
CA THR A 89 8.49 3.47 13.76
C THR A 89 8.59 4.46 12.59
N THR A 90 9.18 4.04 11.46
CA THR A 90 9.22 4.83 10.22
C THR A 90 7.94 4.74 9.40
N LEU A 91 7.04 3.82 9.77
CA LEU A 91 5.79 3.54 9.09
C LEU A 91 4.62 4.20 9.82
N CYS A 92 3.58 4.52 9.07
CA CYS A 92 2.31 4.98 9.63
C CYS A 92 1.13 4.34 8.90
N ARG A 93 0.00 4.26 9.61
CA ARG A 93 -1.27 3.79 9.05
C ARG A 93 -2.11 4.93 8.51
N PRO A 94 -2.54 4.85 7.25
CA PRO A 94 -3.40 5.87 6.64
C PRO A 94 -4.85 5.66 7.08
N VAL A 95 -5.16 6.02 8.33
CA VAL A 95 -6.52 5.95 8.88
C VAL A 95 -7.14 7.34 8.86
N PRO A 96 -8.22 7.57 8.09
CA PRO A 96 -8.92 8.84 8.10
C PRO A 96 -9.48 9.13 9.50
N ASP A 97 -9.51 10.42 9.84
CA ASP A 97 -10.17 10.95 11.05
C ASP A 97 -9.63 10.42 12.39
N VAL A 98 -8.46 9.76 12.38
CA VAL A 98 -7.66 9.45 13.56
C VAL A 98 -6.59 10.51 13.74
N VAL A 99 -6.39 10.96 14.99
CA VAL A 99 -5.36 11.94 15.33
C VAL A 99 -3.99 11.39 14.94
N GLU A 100 -3.20 12.20 14.24
CA GLU A 100 -1.86 11.83 13.79
C GLU A 100 -1.02 11.29 14.96
N ARG A 101 -0.22 10.25 14.70
CA ARG A 101 0.62 9.54 15.68
C ARG A 101 -0.14 8.74 16.76
N THR A 102 -1.47 8.72 16.76
CA THR A 102 -2.22 7.77 17.59
C THR A 102 -1.85 6.35 17.20
N ALA A 103 -1.48 5.50 18.17
CA ALA A 103 -1.10 4.13 17.88
C ALA A 103 -2.30 3.31 17.40
N VAL A 104 -2.17 2.68 16.23
CA VAL A 104 -3.14 1.77 15.63
C VAL A 104 -2.38 0.50 15.21
N ALA A 105 -2.69 -0.64 15.86
CA ALA A 105 -2.02 -1.92 15.62
C ALA A 105 -0.48 -1.80 15.54
N GLY A 106 0.11 -1.20 16.58
CA GLY A 106 1.56 -1.12 16.80
C GLY A 106 2.30 0.01 16.07
N VAL A 107 1.64 0.81 15.23
CA VAL A 107 2.25 1.94 14.51
C VAL A 107 1.37 3.18 14.57
N GLY A 108 1.95 4.37 14.38
CA GLY A 108 1.20 5.63 14.43
C GLY A 108 0.25 5.79 13.23
N ALA A 109 -0.90 6.42 13.43
CA ALA A 109 -1.78 6.87 12.35
C ALA A 109 -1.20 8.09 11.63
N CYS A 110 -1.51 8.25 10.34
CA CYS A 110 -1.15 9.42 9.56
C CYS A 110 -2.28 9.92 8.67
N ASP A 111 -2.30 11.24 8.46
CA ASP A 111 -3.35 11.93 7.73
C ASP A 111 -3.37 11.54 6.24
N THR A 112 -4.52 11.03 5.80
CA THR A 112 -4.79 10.62 4.42
C THR A 112 -5.08 11.81 3.50
N ARG A 113 -5.44 12.98 4.04
CA ARG A 113 -5.74 14.21 3.27
C ARG A 113 -4.52 14.76 2.54
N ARG A 114 -3.31 14.40 2.97
CA ARG A 114 -2.04 14.71 2.29
C ARG A 114 -1.69 13.73 1.16
N SER A 115 -2.56 12.79 0.82
CA SER A 115 -2.34 11.87 -0.30
C SER A 115 -2.83 12.48 -1.61
N GLU A 116 -2.01 12.40 -2.66
CA GLU A 116 -2.41 12.78 -4.02
C GLU A 116 -3.48 11.87 -4.64
N ASP A 117 -3.85 10.76 -3.99
CA ASP A 117 -4.80 9.79 -4.56
C ASP A 117 -5.68 9.14 -3.46
N PRO A 118 -6.74 9.83 -2.99
CA PRO A 118 -7.64 9.31 -1.95
C PRO A 118 -8.51 8.14 -2.46
N ASP A 119 -8.87 8.12 -3.74
CA ASP A 119 -9.80 7.15 -4.33
C ASP A 119 -9.24 5.73 -4.54
N ARG A 120 -7.94 5.53 -4.29
CA ARG A 120 -7.28 4.21 -4.41
C ARG A 120 -7.14 3.45 -3.08
N HIS A 121 -7.51 4.05 -1.95
CA HIS A 121 -7.12 3.56 -0.62
C HIS A 121 -8.28 3.63 0.38
N GLN A 122 -9.51 3.39 -0.09
CA GLN A 122 -10.77 3.63 0.63
C GLN A 122 -11.02 2.72 1.85
N ALA A 123 -10.10 1.82 2.22
CA ALA A 123 -10.35 0.80 3.23
C ALA A 123 -9.38 0.87 4.43
N CYS A 124 -9.19 2.05 5.01
CA CYS A 124 -8.63 2.15 6.38
C CYS A 124 -7.22 1.54 6.55
N GLY A 125 -6.35 1.72 5.55
CA GLY A 125 -5.06 1.04 5.51
C GLY A 125 -5.08 -0.34 4.84
N LEU A 126 -6.09 -0.62 4.01
CA LEU A 126 -6.11 -1.76 3.10
C LEU A 126 -6.15 -1.28 1.64
N ARG A 127 -5.51 -2.06 0.75
CA ARG A 127 -5.74 -2.00 -0.69
C ARG A 127 -7.07 -2.67 -1.02
N VAL A 128 -7.66 -2.22 -2.14
CA VAL A 128 -8.91 -2.78 -2.66
C VAL A 128 -8.64 -3.35 -4.05
N ASP A 129 -9.07 -4.58 -4.28
CA ASP A 129 -9.04 -5.20 -5.59
C ASP A 129 -9.97 -4.45 -6.54
N ARG A 130 -9.43 -3.99 -7.67
CA ARG A 130 -10.24 -3.27 -8.67
C ARG A 130 -11.15 -4.19 -9.49
N ALA A 131 -10.95 -5.51 -9.44
CA ALA A 131 -11.85 -6.47 -10.05
C ALA A 131 -13.09 -6.72 -9.19
N THR A 132 -12.90 -7.00 -7.91
CA THR A 132 -13.99 -7.48 -7.03
C THR A 132 -14.51 -6.40 -6.07
N GLY A 133 -13.71 -5.37 -5.78
CA GLY A 133 -14.01 -4.40 -4.73
C GLY A 133 -13.65 -4.86 -3.32
N ASP A 134 -13.07 -6.06 -3.18
CA ASP A 134 -12.73 -6.61 -1.87
C ASP A 134 -11.39 -6.06 -1.35
N PRO A 135 -11.22 -5.92 -0.03
CA PRO A 135 -9.93 -5.63 0.57
C PRO A 135 -8.93 -6.77 0.31
N THR A 136 -7.68 -6.44 0.01
CA THR A 136 -6.65 -7.44 -0.36
C THR A 136 -5.49 -7.50 0.63
N ILE A 137 -4.77 -6.39 0.78
CA ILE A 137 -3.50 -6.34 1.52
C ILE A 137 -3.41 -5.07 2.35
N GLN A 138 -2.74 -5.13 3.50
CA GLN A 138 -2.46 -3.94 4.29
C GLN A 138 -1.51 -2.99 3.57
N THR A 139 -1.85 -1.71 3.61
CA THR A 139 -1.04 -0.63 3.07
C THR A 139 -0.69 0.35 4.17
N LEU A 140 0.56 0.77 4.15
CA LEU A 140 1.18 1.67 5.09
C LEU A 140 1.70 2.88 4.31
N ARG A 141 2.10 3.91 5.05
CA ARG A 141 2.81 5.04 4.48
C ARG A 141 4.14 5.27 5.18
N ALA A 142 5.09 5.77 4.42
CA ALA A 142 6.36 6.23 4.95
C ALA A 142 6.93 7.32 4.05
N GLU A 143 7.78 8.16 4.63
CA GLU A 143 8.49 9.19 3.89
C GLU A 143 9.65 8.57 3.12
N TRP A 144 9.79 8.93 1.83
CA TRP A 144 10.90 8.44 1.02
C TRP A 144 12.28 8.66 1.66
N PRO A 145 12.62 9.83 2.23
CA PRO A 145 13.92 10.03 2.89
C PRO A 145 14.20 9.01 4.01
N SER A 146 13.18 8.66 4.80
CA SER A 146 13.29 7.68 5.89
C SER A 146 13.47 6.25 5.40
N LEU A 147 12.83 5.91 4.28
CA LEU A 147 13.00 4.59 3.64
C LEU A 147 14.36 4.47 2.96
N ALA A 148 14.75 5.48 2.19
CA ALA A 148 15.93 5.43 1.35
C ALA A 148 17.25 5.48 2.14
N SER A 149 17.25 6.05 3.35
CA SER A 149 18.42 6.11 4.21
C SER A 149 18.91 4.73 4.70
N GLN A 150 18.04 3.72 4.68
CA GLN A 150 18.36 2.35 5.11
C GLN A 150 18.81 1.44 3.95
N GLY A 151 18.87 1.98 2.73
CA GLY A 151 19.13 1.22 1.52
C GLY A 151 17.88 0.52 0.99
N PHE A 152 17.93 0.12 -0.29
CA PHE A 152 16.80 -0.51 -0.95
C PHE A 152 17.23 -1.37 -2.13
N CYS A 153 16.39 -2.34 -2.47
CA CYS A 153 16.52 -3.17 -3.67
C CYS A 153 15.43 -2.82 -4.67
N VAL A 154 15.77 -2.70 -5.96
CA VAL A 154 14.79 -2.49 -7.03
C VAL A 154 14.72 -3.73 -7.91
N LEU A 155 13.52 -4.25 -8.11
CA LEU A 155 13.26 -5.41 -8.96
C LEU A 155 12.23 -5.07 -10.04
N PRO A 156 12.42 -5.55 -11.27
CA PRO A 156 11.34 -5.62 -12.26
C PRO A 156 10.13 -6.39 -11.69
N MET A 157 8.92 -5.89 -11.89
CA MET A 157 7.70 -6.49 -11.33
C MET A 157 7.44 -7.91 -11.85
N ASP A 158 7.74 -8.17 -13.11
CA ASP A 158 7.69 -9.50 -13.73
C ASP A 158 8.63 -10.49 -13.01
N ARG A 159 9.85 -10.06 -12.69
CA ARG A 159 10.79 -10.86 -11.92
C ARG A 159 10.28 -11.12 -10.50
N PHE A 160 9.71 -10.11 -9.84
CA PHE A 160 9.13 -10.24 -8.50
C PHE A 160 7.98 -11.26 -8.47
N VAL A 161 7.06 -11.19 -9.42
CA VAL A 161 5.93 -12.14 -9.54
C VAL A 161 6.44 -13.56 -9.81
N ALA A 162 7.36 -13.71 -10.76
CA ALA A 162 7.92 -15.03 -11.11
C ALA A 162 8.63 -15.71 -9.94
N GLU A 163 9.33 -14.95 -9.08
CA GLU A 163 9.99 -15.49 -7.89
C GLU A 163 9.02 -15.73 -6.72
N SER A 164 7.92 -15.00 -6.67
CA SER A 164 6.87 -15.21 -5.65
C SER A 164 6.16 -16.56 -5.83
N ALA A 165 6.00 -17.02 -7.07
CA ALA A 165 5.39 -18.32 -7.38
C ALA A 165 6.27 -19.54 -7.08
N ARG A 166 7.54 -19.35 -6.71
CA ARG A 166 8.52 -20.44 -6.49
C ARG A 166 8.67 -20.86 -5.02
N ARG A 167 7.95 -20.20 -4.10
CA ARG A 167 8.02 -20.40 -2.66
C ARG A 167 6.73 -20.99 -2.15
#